data_AF-A0A1D6L5N7-F1
#
_entry.id   AF-A0A1D6L5N7-F1
#
_cell.length_a   1.000
_cell.length_b   1.000
_cell.length_c   1.000
_cell.angle_alpha   90.00
_cell.angle_beta   90.00
_cell.angle_gamma   90.00
#
_symmetry.space_group_name_H-M   'P 1'
#
loop_
_entity.id
_entity.type
_entity.pdbx_description
1 polymer ?
#
loop_
_entity_poly.entity_id
_entity_poly.type
_entity_poly.pdbx_seq_one_letter_code
_entity_poly.pdbx_strand_id
1 'polypeptide(L)'
;MKGGGVIRAAGGGAGGAGLLRTRLRLPVVLLSCSLFFLAGFFGSLLFTQDPEEADMPVPRERLLEAAWPEMPYGESGEAAPSLIPYQILSWQPRALYFPQFATSEQCENIVKTAKERLKPSTLALRKGETAESTKGIRTR
;
A
#
# COMPACT_ATOMS: atom_id res chain seq x y z
N MET A 1 57.62 -40.41 -21.71
CA MET A 1 57.80 -40.47 -23.17
C MET A 1 56.63 -41.23 -23.77
N LYS A 2 56.07 -40.69 -24.88
CA LYS A 2 55.19 -41.34 -25.86
C LYS A 2 53.84 -41.83 -25.32
N GLY A 3 52.71 -41.61 -25.98
CA GLY A 3 52.45 -41.15 -27.34
C GLY A 3 51.01 -41.52 -27.64
N GLY A 4 50.33 -40.67 -28.41
CA GLY A 4 48.96 -40.94 -28.86
C GLY A 4 48.85 -42.19 -29.74
N GLY A 5 47.63 -42.71 -29.87
CA GLY A 5 47.38 -43.82 -30.78
C GLY A 5 45.97 -44.41 -30.71
N VAL A 6 45.05 -43.78 -31.44
CA VAL A 6 44.05 -44.40 -32.32
C VAL A 6 42.94 -45.28 -31.72
N ILE A 7 41.73 -44.77 -31.98
CA ILE A 7 40.41 -45.41 -31.95
C ILE A 7 40.40 -46.68 -32.81
N ARG A 8 39.92 -47.79 -32.26
CA ARG A 8 39.31 -48.87 -33.03
C ARG A 8 38.00 -49.30 -32.37
N ALA A 9 36.91 -49.07 -33.11
CA ALA A 9 35.62 -49.67 -32.87
C ALA A 9 35.66 -51.16 -33.26
N ALA A 10 35.01 -51.99 -32.45
CA ALA A 10 34.49 -53.31 -32.81
C ALA A 10 33.30 -53.55 -31.88
N GLY A 11 32.08 -53.29 -32.36
CA GLY A 11 31.21 -54.36 -32.87
C GLY A 11 30.09 -54.51 -31.83
N GLY A 12 28.87 -54.03 -32.10
CA GLY A 12 27.89 -54.75 -32.92
C GLY A 12 27.23 -55.81 -32.02
N GLY A 13 25.95 -55.77 -31.68
CA GLY A 13 24.82 -54.94 -32.08
C GLY A 13 23.63 -55.33 -31.19
N ALA A 14 22.42 -55.02 -31.70
CA ALA A 14 21.10 -55.21 -31.07
C ALA A 14 20.84 -54.18 -29.94
N GLY A 15 19.99 -53.18 -30.13
CA GLY A 15 18.69 -53.23 -30.79
C GLY A 15 17.64 -52.91 -29.71
N GLY A 16 17.03 -51.73 -29.81
CA GLY A 16 15.76 -51.45 -29.13
C GLY A 16 15.77 -51.17 -27.62
N ALA A 17 16.38 -50.05 -27.17
CA ALA A 17 16.13 -49.55 -25.80
C ALA A 17 16.23 -48.02 -25.64
N GLY A 18 16.19 -47.25 -26.74
CA GLY A 18 16.47 -45.81 -26.72
C GLY A 18 15.25 -44.88 -26.62
N LEU A 19 14.03 -45.34 -26.90
CA LEU A 19 12.90 -44.45 -27.19
C LEU A 19 11.82 -44.36 -26.08
N LEU A 20 11.77 -45.31 -25.14
CA LEU A 20 10.79 -45.30 -24.05
C LEU A 20 11.25 -44.46 -22.84
N ARG A 21 12.55 -44.21 -22.68
CA ARG A 21 13.13 -43.48 -21.54
C ARG A 21 12.96 -41.96 -21.64
N THR A 22 12.72 -41.43 -22.84
CA THR A 22 12.55 -39.99 -23.09
C THR A 22 11.10 -39.52 -22.98
N ARG A 23 10.13 -40.41 -23.25
CA ARG A 23 8.68 -40.12 -23.16
C ARG A 23 8.16 -40.02 -21.73
N LEU A 24 8.81 -40.69 -20.77
CA LEU A 24 8.46 -40.64 -19.35
C LEU A 24 9.16 -39.49 -18.60
N ARG A 25 10.30 -39.00 -19.11
CA ARG A 25 11.07 -37.94 -18.43
C ARG A 25 10.34 -36.61 -18.40
N LEU A 26 9.76 -36.18 -19.51
CA LEU A 26 9.04 -34.91 -19.58
C LEU A 26 7.77 -34.89 -18.67
N PRO A 27 6.86 -35.88 -18.75
CA PRO A 27 5.69 -35.90 -17.87
C PRO A 27 6.05 -36.10 -16.40
N VAL A 28 7.09 -36.88 -16.08
CA VAL A 28 7.54 -37.03 -14.68
C VAL A 28 8.11 -35.72 -14.14
N VAL A 29 8.89 -34.98 -14.94
CA VAL A 29 9.41 -33.66 -14.54
C VAL A 29 8.26 -32.67 -14.35
N LEU A 30 7.31 -32.61 -15.29
CA LEU A 30 6.14 -31.73 -15.18
C LEU A 30 5.28 -32.08 -13.96
N LEU A 31 5.00 -33.37 -13.73
CA LEU A 31 4.26 -33.82 -12.54
C LEU A 31 5.00 -33.48 -11.25
N SER A 32 6.31 -33.71 -11.19
CA SER A 32 7.11 -33.33 -10.01
C SER A 32 7.08 -31.82 -9.77
N CYS A 33 7.23 -31.01 -10.82
CA CYS A 33 7.20 -29.55 -10.75
C CYS A 33 5.82 -29.05 -10.27
N SER A 34 4.74 -29.61 -10.80
CA SER A 34 3.38 -29.28 -10.36
C SER A 34 3.15 -29.66 -8.90
N LEU A 35 3.60 -30.84 -8.47
CA LEU A 35 3.46 -31.28 -7.07
C LEU A 35 4.22 -30.36 -6.10
N PHE A 36 5.46 -29.97 -6.42
CA PHE A 36 6.21 -29.03 -5.58
C PHE A 36 5.60 -27.63 -5.60
N PHE A 37 5.06 -27.17 -6.73
CA PHE A 37 4.34 -25.90 -6.82
C PHE A 37 3.07 -25.90 -5.98
N LEU A 38 2.25 -26.95 -6.07
CA LEU A 38 1.04 -27.12 -5.27
C LEU A 38 1.39 -27.24 -3.78
N ALA A 39 2.39 -28.05 -3.41
CA ALA A 39 2.83 -28.17 -2.02
C ALA A 39 3.37 -26.85 -1.45
N GLY A 40 4.12 -26.08 -2.24
CA GLY A 40 4.60 -24.75 -1.85
C GLY A 40 3.47 -23.72 -1.76
N PHE A 41 2.53 -23.74 -2.70
CA PHE A 41 1.35 -22.86 -2.71
C PHE A 41 0.41 -23.15 -1.53
N PHE A 42 0.07 -24.43 -1.30
CA PHE A 42 -0.76 -24.84 -0.16
C PHE A 42 -0.02 -24.71 1.18
N GLY A 43 1.29 -24.97 1.21
CA GLY A 43 2.12 -24.71 2.38
C GLY A 43 2.13 -23.24 2.75
N SER A 44 2.27 -22.36 1.75
CA SER A 44 2.16 -20.90 1.96
C SER A 44 0.77 -20.51 2.46
N LEU A 45 -0.31 -21.11 1.93
CA LEU A 45 -1.67 -20.89 2.45
C LEU A 45 -1.83 -21.34 3.91
N LEU A 46 -1.22 -22.45 4.32
CA LEU A 46 -1.30 -22.97 5.70
C LEU A 46 -0.47 -22.13 6.68
N PHE A 47 0.68 -21.59 6.26
CA PHE A 47 1.47 -20.66 7.09
C PHE A 47 0.95 -19.22 7.05
N THR A 48 0.13 -18.87 6.06
CA THR A 48 -0.68 -17.63 6.03
C THR A 48 -1.96 -17.74 6.86
N GLN A 49 -2.20 -18.87 7.55
CA GLN A 49 -3.19 -18.95 8.62
C GLN A 49 -2.57 -18.69 9.99
N ASP A 50 -1.90 -17.54 10.15
CA ASP A 50 -2.26 -16.77 11.35
C ASP A 50 -3.74 -16.40 11.16
N PRO A 51 -4.60 -16.54 12.18
CA PRO A 51 -6.02 -16.24 12.05
C PRO A 51 -6.25 -14.72 12.03
N GLU A 52 -5.65 -14.03 11.06
CA GLU A 52 -5.89 -12.64 10.74
C GLU A 52 -5.91 -12.59 9.20
N GLU A 53 -7.02 -12.10 8.63
CA GLU A 53 -7.06 -11.59 7.24
C GLU A 53 -7.23 -12.61 6.09
N ALA A 54 -8.21 -13.52 6.18
CA ALA A 54 -8.85 -14.06 4.97
C ALA A 54 -10.07 -13.21 4.58
N ASP A 55 -9.84 -12.24 3.70
CA ASP A 55 -10.77 -11.72 2.69
C ASP A 55 -12.23 -11.41 3.10
N MET A 56 -12.41 -10.86 4.30
CA MET A 56 -13.54 -10.00 4.61
C MET A 56 -13.01 -8.57 4.66
N PRO A 57 -13.76 -7.55 4.18
CA PRO A 57 -13.43 -6.17 4.50
C PRO A 57 -13.58 -6.04 6.01
N VAL A 58 -12.49 -6.24 6.74
CA VAL A 58 -12.44 -5.99 8.18
C VAL A 58 -12.87 -4.54 8.32
N PRO A 59 -13.97 -4.24 9.03
CA PRO A 59 -14.34 -2.86 9.30
C PRO A 59 -13.12 -2.23 9.97
N ARG A 60 -12.53 -1.21 9.33
CA ARG A 60 -11.34 -0.46 9.77
C ARG A 60 -11.39 -0.07 11.25
N GLU A 61 -12.61 -0.04 11.78
CA GLU A 61 -13.04 0.19 13.15
C GLU A 61 -12.42 -0.81 14.14
N ARG A 62 -12.39 -2.11 13.82
CA ARG A 62 -11.88 -3.15 14.73
C ARG A 62 -10.35 -3.16 14.89
N LEU A 63 -9.62 -2.70 13.87
CA LEU A 63 -8.15 -2.65 13.90
C LEU A 63 -7.64 -1.39 14.63
N LEU A 64 -8.46 -0.33 14.69
CA LEU A 64 -8.16 0.85 15.50
C LEU A 64 -8.38 0.61 17.01
N GLU A 65 -9.40 -0.15 17.41
CA GLU A 65 -9.66 -0.40 18.84
C GLU A 65 -8.53 -1.19 19.52
N ALA A 66 -7.81 -2.04 18.79
CA ALA A 66 -6.76 -2.90 19.36
C ALA A 66 -5.36 -2.25 19.41
N ALA A 67 -5.11 -1.16 18.67
CA ALA A 67 -3.75 -0.70 18.37
C ALA A 67 -3.34 0.63 19.06
N TRP A 68 -4.27 1.31 19.73
CA TRP A 68 -4.01 2.67 20.22
C TRP A 68 -3.90 2.67 21.75
N PRO A 69 -2.69 2.88 22.32
CA PRO A 69 -2.56 3.06 23.75
C PRO A 69 -3.33 4.30 24.20
N GLU A 70 -3.92 4.25 25.40
CA GLU A 70 -4.59 5.38 26.03
C GLU A 70 -3.65 6.59 26.06
N MET A 71 -3.90 7.60 25.22
CA MET A 71 -3.07 8.80 25.12
C MET A 71 -3.71 9.94 25.93
N PRO A 72 -2.91 10.77 26.63
CA PRO A 72 -3.44 11.94 27.32
C PRO A 72 -4.06 12.92 26.32
N TYR A 73 -5.32 13.30 26.54
CA TYR A 73 -6.05 14.27 25.73
C TYR A 73 -6.15 15.63 26.44
N GLY A 74 -6.32 16.71 25.68
CA GLY A 74 -6.54 18.05 26.22
C GLY A 74 -7.95 18.21 26.79
N GLU A 75 -8.23 19.29 27.55
CA GLU A 75 -9.54 19.50 28.19
C GLU A 75 -10.74 19.46 27.22
N SER A 76 -10.53 19.85 25.96
CA SER A 76 -11.53 19.81 24.89
C SER A 76 -11.34 18.67 23.88
N GLY A 77 -10.40 17.75 24.14
CA GLY A 77 -10.09 16.63 23.26
C GLY A 77 -11.00 15.43 23.52
N GLU A 78 -11.19 14.58 22.50
CA GLU A 78 -11.88 13.30 22.67
C GLU A 78 -10.97 12.31 23.42
N ALA A 79 -11.56 11.53 24.33
CA ALA A 79 -10.83 10.54 25.12
C ALA A 79 -10.34 9.35 24.29
N ALA A 80 -11.01 9.08 23.17
CA ALA A 80 -10.67 8.02 22.24
C ALA A 80 -10.50 8.60 20.82
N PRO A 81 -9.62 8.02 19.99
CA PRO A 81 -9.49 8.42 18.61
C PRO A 81 -10.78 8.08 17.85
N SER A 82 -11.39 9.08 17.20
CA SER A 82 -12.51 8.90 16.30
C SER A 82 -12.07 8.64 14.87
N LEU A 83 -12.82 7.79 14.18
CA LEU A 83 -12.63 7.54 12.75
C LEU A 83 -13.31 8.61 11.93
N ILE A 84 -12.51 9.53 11.39
CA ILE A 84 -12.99 10.55 10.47
C ILE A 84 -12.84 10.03 9.03
N PRO A 85 -13.93 9.89 8.26
CA PRO A 85 -13.82 9.51 6.86
C PRO A 85 -13.11 10.60 6.06
N TYR A 86 -12.21 10.20 5.16
CA TYR A 86 -11.50 11.12 4.26
C TYR A 86 -11.19 10.50 2.90
N GLN A 87 -11.03 11.36 1.90
CA GLN A 87 -10.59 11.03 0.56
C GLN A 87 -9.21 11.66 0.30
N ILE A 88 -8.30 10.90 -0.29
CA ILE A 88 -6.96 11.39 -0.63
C ILE A 88 -7.04 12.06 -2.01
N LEU A 89 -6.71 13.35 -2.09
CA LEU A 89 -6.72 14.11 -3.34
C LEU A 89 -5.34 14.20 -4.00
N SER A 90 -4.29 14.36 -3.19
CA SER A 90 -2.91 14.37 -3.67
C SER A 90 -1.96 13.97 -2.55
N TRP A 91 -0.85 13.34 -2.94
CA TRP A 91 0.26 13.03 -2.03
C TRP A 91 1.31 14.14 -1.99
N GLN A 92 1.45 14.89 -3.08
CA GLN A 92 2.41 15.98 -3.21
C GLN A 92 1.81 17.13 -4.06
N PRO A 93 1.37 18.24 -3.44
CA PRO A 93 1.28 18.43 -1.98
C PRO A 93 0.27 17.47 -1.34
N ARG A 94 0.47 17.13 -0.06
CA ARG A 94 -0.48 16.27 0.66
C ARG A 94 -1.81 17.00 0.82
N ALA A 95 -2.88 16.46 0.24
CA ALA A 95 -4.21 17.03 0.27
C ALA A 95 -5.25 15.95 0.56
N LEU A 96 -6.08 16.18 1.59
CA LEU A 96 -7.14 15.28 2.04
C LEU A 96 -8.47 16.03 2.04
N TYR A 97 -9.54 15.36 1.60
CA TYR A 97 -10.90 15.87 1.61
C TYR A 97 -11.73 15.13 2.66
N PHE A 98 -12.40 15.87 3.54
CA PHE A 98 -13.24 15.32 4.60
C PHE A 98 -14.71 15.54 4.25
N PRO A 99 -15.44 14.53 3.73
CA PRO A 99 -16.84 14.67 3.41
C PRO A 99 -17.66 14.91 4.69
N GLN A 100 -18.67 15.77 4.59
CA GLN A 100 -19.60 16.07 5.70
C GLN A 100 -18.88 16.47 7.01
N PHE A 101 -17.73 17.14 6.90
CA PHE A 101 -16.93 17.57 8.06
C PHE A 101 -17.71 18.47 9.03
N ALA A 102 -18.65 19.27 8.52
CA ALA A 102 -19.55 20.09 9.32
C ALA A 102 -20.99 19.93 8.83
N THR A 103 -21.93 20.02 9.77
CA THR A 103 -23.37 20.03 9.45
C THR A 103 -23.77 21.38 8.85
N SER A 104 -24.91 21.41 8.14
CA SER A 104 -25.46 22.67 7.60
C SER A 104 -25.72 23.70 8.71
N GLU A 105 -26.25 23.25 9.86
CA GLU A 105 -26.50 24.11 11.03
C GLU A 105 -25.21 24.72 11.59
N GLN A 106 -24.14 23.92 11.69
CA GLN A 106 -22.83 24.41 12.10
C GLN A 106 -22.29 25.45 11.11
N CYS A 107 -22.44 25.21 9.81
CA CYS A 107 -22.01 26.14 8.77
C CYS A 107 -22.77 27.47 8.86
N GLU A 108 -24.10 27.42 9.03
CA GLU A 108 -24.94 28.61 9.18
C GLU A 108 -24.61 29.41 10.43
N ASN A 109 -24.38 28.72 11.56
CA ASN A 109 -23.99 29.38 12.81
C ASN A 109 -22.65 30.11 12.66
N ILE A 110 -21.64 29.47 12.05
CA ILE A 110 -20.34 30.10 11.77
C ILE A 110 -20.54 31.35 10.90
N VAL A 111 -21.35 31.26 9.83
CA VAL A 111 -21.64 32.40 8.96
C VAL A 111 -22.30 33.53 9.74
N LYS A 112 -23.28 33.22 10.59
CA LYS A 112 -23.98 34.22 11.42
C LYS A 112 -23.01 34.96 12.35
N THR A 113 -22.19 34.23 13.09
CA THR A 113 -21.24 34.84 14.04
C THR A 113 -20.12 35.59 13.30
N ALA A 114 -19.64 35.07 12.17
CA ALA A 114 -18.56 35.70 11.41
C ALA A 114 -18.99 37.02 10.75
N LYS A 115 -20.23 37.11 10.25
CA LYS A 115 -20.75 38.31 9.58
C LYS A 115 -20.57 39.60 10.37
N GLU A 116 -20.69 39.54 11.69
CA GLU A 116 -20.53 40.71 12.56
C GLU A 116 -19.07 41.22 12.65
N ARG A 117 -18.09 40.36 12.31
CA ARG A 117 -16.66 40.64 12.51
C ARG A 117 -15.85 40.67 11.21
N LEU A 118 -16.44 40.27 10.09
CA LEU A 118 -15.77 40.24 8.78
C LEU A 118 -15.40 41.66 8.33
N LYS A 119 -14.16 41.79 7.84
CA LYS A 119 -13.62 43.01 7.23
C LYS A 119 -12.89 42.64 5.94
N PRO A 120 -12.72 43.58 4.99
CA PRO A 120 -11.91 43.32 3.79
C PRO A 120 -10.51 42.83 4.17
N SER A 121 -10.02 41.82 3.44
CA SER A 121 -8.67 41.30 3.62
C SER A 121 -7.65 42.42 3.36
N THR A 122 -6.69 42.57 4.27
CA THR A 122 -5.62 43.57 4.16
C THR A 122 -4.27 42.90 4.29
N LEU A 123 -3.22 43.56 3.78
CA LEU A 123 -1.85 43.08 3.91
C LEU A 123 -1.33 43.38 5.32
N ALA A 124 -0.72 42.38 5.95
CA ALA A 124 0.07 42.58 7.16
C ALA A 124 1.43 43.18 6.77
N LEU A 125 1.49 44.51 6.68
CA LEU A 125 2.72 45.24 6.31
C LEU A 125 3.76 45.13 7.42
N ARG A 126 5.01 44.84 7.05
CA ARG A 126 6.14 44.92 8.00
C ARG A 126 6.52 46.38 8.26
N LYS A 127 7.34 46.61 9.29
CA LYS A 127 7.85 47.96 9.60
C LYS A 127 8.57 48.55 8.38
N GLY A 128 8.07 49.70 7.91
CA GLY A 128 8.62 50.41 6.75
C GLY A 128 8.00 50.05 5.40
N GLU A 129 7.10 49.06 5.34
CA GLU A 129 6.35 48.73 4.12
C GLU A 129 5.08 49.59 4.02
N THR A 130 4.74 50.05 2.81
CA THR A 130 3.47 50.74 2.53
C THR A 130 2.60 49.93 1.57
N ALA A 131 1.33 50.31 1.46
CA ALA A 131 0.40 49.65 0.54
C ALA A 131 0.85 49.77 -0.92
N GLU A 132 1.51 50.87 -1.26
CA GLU A 132 2.03 51.16 -2.59
C GLU A 132 3.30 50.38 -2.89
N SER A 133 4.23 50.30 -1.93
CA SER A 133 5.49 49.57 -2.11
C SER A 133 5.28 48.07 -2.28
N THR A 134 4.19 47.54 -1.72
CA THR A 134 3.88 46.09 -1.71
C THR A 134 2.98 45.67 -2.87
N LYS A 135 2.59 46.62 -3.72
CA LYS A 135 1.68 46.37 -4.85
C LYS A 135 2.35 45.47 -5.89
N GLY A 136 1.74 44.32 -6.17
CA GLY A 136 2.24 43.35 -7.16
C GLY A 136 3.33 42.42 -6.66
N ILE A 137 3.74 42.53 -5.39
CA ILE A 137 4.67 41.57 -4.77
C ILE A 137 3.88 40.31 -4.40
N ARG A 138 4.25 39.17 -4.99
CA ARG A 138 3.79 37.86 -4.52
C ARG A 138 4.55 37.51 -3.25
N THR A 139 3.84 37.28 -2.16
CA THR A 139 4.37 36.60 -0.98
C THR A 139 4.78 35.18 -1.40
N ARG A 140 6.09 34.91 -1.39
CA ARG A 140 6.66 33.60 -1.67
C ARG A 140 6.56 32.70 -0.44
#